data_AF-A0A2E5U1I4-F1
#
_entry.id   AF-A0A2E5U1I4-F1
#
_cell.length_a   1.000
_cell.length_b   1.000
_cell.length_c   1.000
_cell.angle_alpha   90.00
_cell.angle_beta   90.00
_cell.angle_gamma   90.00
#
_symmetry.space_group_name_H-M   'P 1'
#
loop_
_entity.id
_entity.type
_entity.pdbx_description
1 polymer ?
#
loop_
_entity_poly.entity_id
_entity_poly.type
_entity_poly.pdbx_seq_one_letter_code
_entity_poly.pdbx_strand_id
1 'polypeptide(L)' 'MLKLKKYNILRIHMSTSKQKSKKKDCSHHWTIEPPNGTMSMGSCKICGETREFRNSFEYSSWYGSKSPSDVANNQDKSK' A
#
# COMPACT_ATOMS: atom_id res chain seq x y z
N MET A 1 57.41 -3.76 20.91
CA MET A 1 56.21 -3.15 21.52
C MET A 1 54.98 -3.55 20.72
N LEU A 2 54.29 -4.62 21.11
CA LEU A 2 53.05 -5.06 20.48
C LEU A 2 51.89 -4.67 21.39
N LYS A 3 51.11 -3.65 21.02
CA LYS A 3 49.82 -3.34 21.69
C LYS A 3 48.69 -3.70 20.74
N LEU A 4 48.32 -4.98 20.75
CA LEU A 4 47.02 -5.45 20.29
C LEU A 4 45.96 -4.85 21.23
N LYS A 5 45.18 -3.87 20.74
CA LYS A 5 43.96 -3.45 21.43
C LYS A 5 42.78 -4.20 20.83
N LYS A 6 42.38 -5.24 21.55
CA LYS A 6 41.08 -5.92 21.46
C LYS A 6 39.97 -4.88 21.56
N TYR A 7 39.12 -4.77 20.54
CA TYR A 7 37.77 -4.23 20.71
C TYR A 7 36.79 -5.01 19.83
N ASN A 8 36.25 -6.08 20.42
CA ASN A 8 34.99 -6.66 19.99
C ASN A 8 33.88 -5.80 20.59
N ILE A 9 33.17 -5.03 19.75
CA ILE A 9 31.93 -4.39 20.15
C ILE A 9 30.89 -4.75 19.09
N LEU A 10 29.98 -5.63 19.48
CA LEU A 10 28.86 -6.15 18.70
C LEU A 10 28.04 -5.00 18.11
N ARG A 11 28.14 -4.80 16.79
CA ARG A 11 27.28 -3.85 16.08
C ARG A 11 25.95 -4.54 15.76
N ILE A 12 25.10 -4.66 16.78
CA ILE A 12 23.70 -5.04 16.62
C ILE A 12 23.02 -3.88 15.88
N HIS A 13 22.81 -4.02 14.57
CA HIS A 13 21.91 -3.13 13.83
C HIS A 13 20.49 -3.47 14.24
N MET A 14 20.06 -2.88 15.35
CA MET A 14 18.70 -2.88 15.84
C MET A 14 17.84 -2.14 14.82
N SER A 15 17.11 -2.88 14.00
CA SER A 15 16.14 -2.35 13.04
C SER A 15 15.08 -1.58 13.82
N THR A 16 15.15 -0.26 13.74
CA THR A 16 14.19 0.66 14.33
C THR A 16 12.86 0.49 13.62
N SER A 17 11.98 -0.33 14.19
CA SER A 17 10.58 -0.40 13.79
C SER A 17 9.93 0.96 14.13
N LYS A 18 9.83 1.81 13.10
CA LYS A 18 9.25 3.14 13.17
C LYS A 18 7.77 3.01 13.56
N GLN A 19 7.47 3.17 14.85
CA GLN A 19 6.10 3.12 15.38
C GLN A 19 5.30 4.30 14.81
N LYS A 20 4.38 3.97 13.92
CA LYS A 20 3.48 4.90 13.25
C LYS A 20 2.31 5.20 14.17
N SER A 21 2.26 6.41 14.71
CA SER A 21 1.15 6.91 15.53
C SER A 21 -0.12 6.99 14.68
N LYS A 22 -0.99 5.98 14.80
CA LYS A 22 -2.29 5.98 14.13
C LYS A 22 -3.16 7.08 14.72
N LYS A 23 -3.29 8.21 14.02
CA LYS A 23 -4.43 9.11 14.23
C LYS A 23 -5.68 8.31 13.86
N LYS A 24 -6.57 8.10 14.83
CA LYS A 24 -7.74 7.20 14.68
C LYS A 24 -8.78 7.72 13.68
N ASP A 25 -8.72 9.01 13.35
CA ASP A 25 -9.56 9.63 12.33
C ASP A 25 -8.70 10.54 11.45
N CYS A 26 -8.39 10.07 10.24
CA CYS A 26 -7.61 10.83 9.26
C CYS A 26 -8.25 10.65 7.89
N SER A 27 -8.75 11.73 7.31
CA SER A 27 -9.13 11.76 5.90
C SER A 27 -7.86 11.73 5.07
N HIS A 28 -7.42 10.54 4.68
CA HIS A 28 -6.10 10.37 4.07
C HIS A 28 -6.02 10.98 2.67
N HIS A 29 -5.26 12.07 2.55
CA HIS A 29 -4.79 12.57 1.26
C HIS A 29 -3.48 11.85 0.88
N TRP A 30 -3.57 10.89 -0.04
CA TRP A 30 -2.45 10.06 -0.47
C TRP A 30 -1.62 10.75 -1.55
N THR A 31 -0.31 10.77 -1.36
CA THR A 31 0.69 11.11 -2.39
C THR A 31 1.32 9.81 -2.85
N ILE A 32 1.05 9.43 -4.10
CA ILE A 32 1.55 8.18 -4.68
C ILE A 32 2.79 8.51 -5.51
N GLU A 33 3.87 7.75 -5.29
CA GLU A 33 5.11 7.89 -6.05
C GLU A 33 4.93 7.52 -7.52
N PRO A 34 5.84 7.95 -8.41
CA PRO A 34 5.82 7.55 -9.82
C PRO A 34 5.77 6.02 -9.97
N PRO A 35 5.12 5.53 -11.04
CA PRO A 35 4.96 4.10 -11.24
C PRO A 35 6.33 3.41 -11.40
N ASN A 36 6.64 2.52 -10.46
CA ASN A 36 7.82 1.64 -10.51
C ASN A 36 7.39 0.17 -10.56
N GLY A 37 6.50 -0.16 -11.50
CA GLY A 37 5.93 -1.49 -11.68
C GLY A 37 4.41 -1.55 -11.51
N THR A 38 3.89 -2.72 -11.12
CA THR A 38 2.45 -2.97 -10.93
C THR A 38 1.88 -2.28 -9.69
N MET A 39 2.76 -2.04 -8.71
CA MET A 39 2.44 -1.39 -7.44
C MET A 39 3.23 -0.09 -7.30
N SER A 40 2.70 0.84 -6.53
CA SER A 40 3.39 2.06 -6.13
C SER A 40 3.13 2.40 -4.68
N MET A 41 4.13 2.97 -4.02
CA MET A 41 4.04 3.36 -2.62
C MET A 41 3.36 4.72 -2.53
N GLY A 42 2.35 4.81 -1.68
CA GLY A 42 1.69 6.06 -1.35
C GLY A 42 1.91 6.43 0.10
N SER A 43 2.12 7.73 0.37
CA SER A 43 2.21 8.29 1.71
C SER A 43 1.13 9.34 1.95
N CYS A 44 0.50 9.30 3.12
CA CYS A 44 -0.50 10.29 3.50
C CYS A 44 0.19 11.58 3.95
N LYS A 45 -0.15 12.73 3.35
CA LYS A 45 0.44 14.03 3.72
C LYS A 45 0.10 14.48 5.14
N ILE A 46 -0.95 13.92 5.74
CA ILE A 46 -1.50 14.40 7.02
C ILE A 46 -0.98 13.59 8.21
N CYS A 47 -1.01 12.26 8.11
CA CYS A 47 -0.58 11.37 9.20
C CYS A 47 0.73 10.62 8.89
N GLY A 48 1.25 10.73 7.68
CA GLY A 48 2.45 9.99 7.25
C GLY A 48 2.22 8.49 7.07
N GLU A 49 0.97 8.00 7.08
CA GLU A 49 0.66 6.60 6.78
C GLU A 49 1.17 6.22 5.40
N THR A 50 1.59 4.96 5.22
CA THR A 50 2.17 4.47 3.97
C THR A 50 1.38 3.24 3.57
N ARG A 51 0.94 3.21 2.32
CA ARG A 51 0.13 2.12 1.78
C ARG A 51 0.55 1.87 0.34
N GLU A 52 0.45 0.62 -0.09
CA GLU A 52 0.73 0.21 -1.45
C GLU A 52 -0.54 0.33 -2.32
N PHE A 53 -0.39 0.86 -3.53
CA PHE A 53 -1.46 1.10 -4.49
C PHE A 53 -1.18 0.35 -5.79
N ARG A 54 -2.20 -0.29 -6.38
CA ARG A 54 -2.11 -0.87 -7.72
C ARG A 54 -2.19 0.23 -8.76
N ASN A 55 -1.29 0.18 -9.74
CA ASN A 55 -1.23 1.15 -10.83
C ASN A 55 -2.27 0.88 -11.93
N SER A 56 -2.77 -0.35 -12.00
CA SER A 56 -3.76 -0.77 -12.99
C SER A 56 -4.76 -1.74 -12.36
N PHE A 57 -6.01 -1.66 -12.80
CA PHE A 57 -7.04 -2.68 -12.56
C PHE A 57 -7.32 -3.38 -13.88
N GLU A 58 -7.43 -4.71 -13.84
CA GLU A 58 -7.68 -5.55 -15.03
C GLU A 58 -9.12 -5.40 -15.56
N TYR A 59 -10.03 -4.91 -14.72
CA TYR A 59 -11.41 -4.60 -15.08
C TYR A 59 -11.67 -3.11 -14.88
N SER A 60 -11.70 -2.36 -15.98
CA SER A 60 -12.22 -0.99 -15.94
C SER A 60 -13.74 -1.04 -15.84
N SER A 61 -14.33 -0.69 -14.70
CA SER A 61 -15.79 -0.52 -14.58
C SER A 61 -16.32 0.69 -15.36
N TRP A 62 -15.46 1.38 -16.13
CA TRP A 62 -15.82 2.52 -16.96
C TRP A 62 -16.82 2.15 -18.08
N TYR A 63 -16.62 0.97 -18.66
CA TYR A 63 -17.62 0.32 -19.49
C TYR A 63 -18.23 -0.77 -18.64
N GLY A 64 -19.44 -0.51 -18.12
CA GLY A 64 -20.13 -1.39 -17.18
C GLY A 64 -20.19 -2.83 -17.65
N SER A 65 -19.18 -3.62 -17.27
CA SER A 65 -19.32 -5.06 -17.17
C SER A 65 -20.25 -5.27 -16.00
N LYS A 66 -21.53 -5.45 -16.35
CA LYS A 66 -22.59 -5.95 -15.49
C LYS A 66 -21.97 -6.94 -14.51
N SER A 67 -22.17 -6.68 -13.23
CA SER A 67 -21.75 -7.62 -12.21
C SER A 67 -22.37 -8.99 -12.54
N PRO A 68 -21.74 -10.13 -12.23
CA PRO A 68 -22.37 -11.44 -12.40
C PRO A 68 -23.72 -11.57 -11.67
N SER A 69 -24.01 -10.66 -10.74
CA SER A 69 -25.31 -10.49 -10.08
C SER A 69 -26.40 -9.87 -10.98
N ASP A 70 -26.05 -9.13 -12.03
CA ASP A 70 -27.01 -8.48 -12.93
C ASP A 70 -27.53 -9.41 -14.04
N VAL A 71 -26.90 -10.57 -14.27
CA VAL A 71 -27.38 -11.57 -15.25
C VAL A 71 -28.49 -12.47 -14.70
N ALA A 72 -28.73 -12.49 -13.38
CA ALA A 72 -29.74 -13.35 -12.77
C ALA A 72 -31.19 -12.81 -12.86
N ASN A 73 -31.39 -11.54 -13.24
CA ASN A 73 -32.70 -10.87 -13.17
C ASN A 73 -33.32 -10.52 -14.53
N ASN A 74 -32.85 -11.09 -15.65
CA ASN A 74 -33.35 -10.72 -16.98
C ASN A 74 -33.73 -11.93 -17.87
N GLN A 75 -34.37 -12.95 -17.27
CA GLN A 75 -35.01 -14.03 -18.02
C GLN A 75 -36.54 -14.13 -17.82
N ASP A 76 -37.17 -13.19 -17.11
CA ASP A 76 -38.64 -13.21 -16.89
C ASP A 76 -39.34 -11.90 -17.27
N LYS A 77 -38.97 -11.31 -18.41
CA LYS A 77 -39.77 -10.22 -19.00
C LYS A 77 -39.61 -10.08 -20.51
N SER A 78 -39.90 -11.14 -21.24
CA SER A 78 -40.27 -11.06 -22.65
C SER A 78 -41.24 -12.19 -22.95
N LYS A 79 -42.52 -11.85 -22.77
CA LYS A 79 -43.73 -12.32 -23.45
C LYS A 79 -43.72 -13.72 -24.08
#